data_AF-A0A4R9VHN8-F1
#
_entry.id   AF-A0A4R9VHN8-F1
#
_cell.length_a   1.000
_cell.length_b   1.000
_cell.length_c   1.000
_cell.angle_alpha   90.00
_cell.angle_beta   90.00
_cell.angle_gamma   90.00
#
_symmetry.space_group_name_H-M   'P 1'
#
loop_
_entity.id
_entity.type
_entity.pdbx_description
1 polymer ?
#
loop_
_entity_poly.entity_id
_entity_poly.type
_entity_poly.pdbx_seq_one_letter_code
_entity_poly.pdbx_strand_id
1 'polypeptide(L)'
;VRVPGAIFIGMVLTSILGMLTGLIHTPSGIVGKVPSIEPTFGAAFEAFKDPSQLFTVQFLIVILTFLFIDFFDTAGTLVAVATQAGMMKNNKLPRAGRALFSDSLATIVGSIF
;
A
#
# COMPACT_ATOMS: atom_id res chain seq x y z
N VAL A 1 6.37 25.24 -11.17
CA VAL A 1 6.89 25.23 -9.78
C VAL A 1 6.76 23.81 -9.24
N ARG A 2 7.83 23.19 -8.73
CA ARG A 2 7.73 21.92 -8.00
C ARG A 2 7.63 22.27 -6.51
N VAL A 3 6.50 21.97 -5.89
CA VAL A 3 6.28 22.18 -4.45
C VAL A 3 6.47 20.83 -3.77
N PRO A 4 7.53 20.62 -2.97
CA PRO A 4 7.69 19.42 -2.16
C PRO A 4 6.45 19.21 -1.28
N GLY A 5 5.88 18.00 -1.30
CA GLY A 5 4.69 17.70 -0.51
C GLY A 5 3.36 18.23 -1.08
N ALA A 6 3.30 18.57 -2.38
CA ALA A 6 2.08 19.06 -3.02
C ALA A 6 0.84 18.18 -2.78
N ILE A 7 0.99 16.85 -2.74
CA ILE A 7 -0.10 15.91 -2.43
C ILE A 7 -0.63 16.14 -1.01
N PHE A 8 0.25 16.28 -0.01
CA PHE A 8 -0.13 16.56 1.38
C PHE A 8 -0.81 17.92 1.53
N ILE A 9 -0.26 18.95 0.90
CA ILE A 9 -0.86 20.29 0.90
C ILE A 9 -2.26 20.24 0.26
N GLY A 10 -2.39 19.52 -0.86
CA GLY A 10 -3.67 19.29 -1.52
C GLY A 10 -4.68 18.62 -0.58
N MET A 11 -4.31 17.52 0.07
CA MET A 11 -5.17 16.81 1.04
C MET A 11 -5.65 17.72 2.18
N VAL A 12 -4.76 18.54 2.74
CA VAL A 12 -5.12 19.47 3.83
C VAL A 12 -6.08 20.54 3.34
N LEU A 13 -5.79 21.18 2.20
CA LEU A 13 -6.63 22.26 1.66
C LEU A 13 -8.02 21.75 1.26
N THR A 14 -8.11 20.61 0.59
CA THR A 14 -9.41 20.04 0.20
C THR A 14 -10.21 19.58 1.40
N SER A 15 -9.55 19.05 2.44
CA SER A 15 -10.23 18.71 3.70
C SER A 15 -10.78 19.94 4.41
N ILE A 16 -10.03 21.04 4.48
CA ILE A 16 -10.49 22.32 5.04
C ILE A 16 -11.68 22.86 4.25
N LEU A 17 -11.59 22.88 2.91
CA LEU A 17 -12.69 23.31 2.07
C LEU A 17 -13.94 22.45 2.28
N GLY A 18 -13.79 21.13 2.36
CA GLY A 18 -14.89 20.22 2.66
C GLY A 18 -15.53 20.47 4.03
N MET A 19 -14.75 20.86 5.04
CA MET A 19 -15.27 21.26 6.34
C MET A 19 -16.04 22.59 6.27
N LEU A 20 -15.53 23.58 5.51
CA LEU A 20 -16.18 24.88 5.36
C LEU A 20 -17.50 24.80 4.57
N THR A 21 -17.57 23.92 3.56
CA THR A 21 -18.79 23.71 2.77
C THR A 21 -19.80 22.76 3.44
N GLY A 22 -19.43 22.14 4.58
CA GLY A 22 -20.26 21.16 5.29
C GLY A 22 -20.30 19.78 4.63
N LEU A 23 -19.47 19.50 3.63
CA LEU A 23 -19.36 18.18 2.99
C LEU A 23 -18.62 17.17 3.88
N ILE A 24 -17.71 17.65 4.74
CA ILE A 24 -16.92 16.84 5.67
C ILE A 24 -17.23 17.30 7.10
N HIS A 25 -17.50 16.35 7.99
CA HIS A 25 -17.71 16.63 9.40
C HIS A 25 -16.43 17.17 10.04
N THR A 26 -16.57 18.22 10.86
CA THR A 26 -15.45 18.74 11.64
C THR A 26 -14.98 17.69 12.65
N PRO A 27 -13.67 17.52 12.84
CA PRO A 27 -13.13 16.54 13.77
C PRO A 27 -13.65 16.82 15.20
N SER A 28 -14.09 15.77 15.88
CA SER A 28 -14.62 15.83 17.25
C SER A 28 -13.55 15.97 18.34
N GLY A 29 -12.27 15.87 17.97
CA GLY A 29 -11.12 16.01 18.85
C GLY A 29 -9.80 15.90 18.07
N ILE A 30 -8.70 16.27 18.73
CA ILE A 30 -7.34 16.20 18.16
C ILE A 30 -6.77 14.77 18.28
N VAL A 31 -7.16 14.04 19.34
CA VAL A 31 -6.77 12.64 19.56
C VAL A 31 -8.00 11.76 19.42
N GLY A 32 -7.98 10.88 18.42
CA GLY A 32 -9.02 9.88 18.19
C GLY A 32 -8.80 8.61 19.01
N LYS A 33 -9.85 7.80 19.15
CA LYS A 33 -9.72 6.42 19.63
C LYS A 33 -8.94 5.61 18.60
N VAL A 34 -8.14 4.63 19.06
CA VAL A 34 -7.53 3.64 18.16
C VAL A 34 -8.67 2.89 17.45
N PRO A 35 -8.71 2.87 16.10
CA PRO A 35 -9.72 2.14 15.35
C PRO A 35 -9.72 0.65 15.73
N SER A 36 -10.90 0.03 15.76
CA SER A 36 -11.00 -1.42 15.94
C SER A 36 -10.43 -2.14 14.72
N ILE A 37 -9.77 -3.27 14.96
CA ILE A 37 -9.26 -4.20 13.94
C ILE A 37 -10.35 -5.20 13.51
N GLU A 38 -11.46 -5.28 14.25
CA GLU A 38 -12.60 -6.16 13.96
C GLU A 38 -13.11 -6.13 12.49
N PRO A 39 -13.24 -4.97 11.81
CA PRO A 39 -13.77 -4.96 10.44
C PRO A 39 -12.77 -5.43 9.37
N THR A 40 -11.48 -5.46 9.66
CA THR A 40 -10.44 -5.79 8.67
C THR A 40 -9.78 -7.13 8.94
N PHE A 41 -9.74 -7.56 10.21
CA PHE A 41 -9.17 -8.83 10.58
C PHE A 41 -9.91 -10.02 9.98
N GLY A 42 -9.17 -10.81 9.21
CA GLY A 42 -9.68 -11.97 8.50
C GLY A 42 -10.62 -11.64 7.35
N ALA A 43 -10.78 -10.36 6.98
CA ALA A 43 -11.64 -9.95 5.87
C ALA A 43 -11.22 -10.61 4.54
N ALA A 44 -9.92 -10.82 4.34
CA ALA A 44 -9.40 -11.55 3.18
C ALA A 44 -9.95 -12.97 3.05
N PHE A 45 -10.30 -13.64 4.16
CA PHE A 45 -10.88 -14.98 4.13
C PHE A 45 -12.35 -14.99 3.67
N GLU A 46 -13.05 -13.85 3.76
CA GLU A 46 -14.43 -13.77 3.30
C GLU A 46 -14.56 -14.01 1.80
N ALA A 47 -13.55 -13.59 1.03
CA ALA A 47 -13.51 -13.80 -0.41
C ALA A 47 -13.52 -15.30 -0.79
N PHE A 48 -13.08 -16.18 0.12
CA PHE A 48 -13.11 -17.63 -0.08
C PHE A 48 -14.49 -18.27 0.20
N LYS A 49 -15.45 -17.52 0.76
CA LYS A 49 -16.83 -18.01 0.97
C LYS A 49 -17.58 -18.23 -0.35
N ASP A 50 -17.21 -17.48 -1.39
CA ASP A 50 -17.72 -17.65 -2.76
C ASP A 50 -16.55 -17.83 -3.75
N PRO A 51 -15.99 -19.05 -3.85
CA PRO A 51 -14.85 -19.33 -4.72
C PRO A 51 -15.14 -19.06 -6.20
N SER A 52 -16.41 -19.01 -6.60
CA SER A 52 -16.80 -18.75 -8.00
C SER A 52 -16.34 -17.36 -8.48
N GLN A 53 -16.22 -16.39 -7.57
CA GLN A 53 -15.73 -15.04 -7.86
C GLN A 53 -14.21 -14.98 -7.95
N LEU A 54 -13.50 -15.84 -7.20
CA LEU A 54 -12.04 -15.92 -7.18
C LEU A 54 -11.47 -16.55 -8.46
N PHE A 55 -12.14 -17.55 -9.02
CA PHE A 55 -11.66 -18.28 -10.20
C PHE A 55 -12.16 -17.68 -11.53
N THR A 56 -12.39 -16.36 -11.57
CA THR A 56 -12.75 -15.67 -12.81
C THR A 56 -11.51 -15.19 -13.57
N VAL A 57 -11.61 -15.13 -14.90
CA VAL A 57 -10.55 -14.56 -15.74
C VAL A 57 -10.27 -13.10 -15.38
N GLN A 58 -11.31 -12.34 -15.04
CA GLN A 58 -11.19 -10.96 -14.59
C GLN A 58 -10.34 -10.86 -13.31
N PHE A 59 -10.59 -11.72 -12.32
CA PHE A 59 -9.83 -11.73 -11.08
C PHE A 59 -8.37 -12.14 -11.32
N LEU A 60 -8.11 -13.11 -12.21
CA LEU A 60 -6.76 -13.48 -12.61
C LEU A 60 -5.99 -12.31 -13.23
N ILE A 61 -6.64 -11.51 -14.10
CA ILE A 61 -6.04 -10.31 -14.70
C ILE A 61 -5.67 -9.30 -13.59
N VAL A 62 -6.56 -9.11 -12.61
CA VAL A 62 -6.30 -8.22 -11.47
C VAL A 62 -5.10 -8.70 -10.66
N ILE A 63 -5.03 -9.99 -10.32
CA ILE A 63 -3.88 -10.58 -9.60
C ILE A 63 -2.58 -10.35 -10.38
N LEU A 64 -2.55 -10.69 -11.66
CA LEU A 64 -1.33 -10.55 -12.48
C LEU A 64 -0.92 -9.08 -12.59
N THR A 65 -1.87 -8.17 -12.76
CA THR A 65 -1.59 -6.73 -12.83
C THR A 65 -0.97 -6.23 -11.52
N PHE A 66 -1.58 -6.53 -10.38
CA PHE A 66 -1.04 -6.13 -9.08
C PHE A 66 0.29 -6.79 -8.77
N LEU A 67 0.48 -8.07 -9.13
CA LEU A 67 1.75 -8.77 -8.96
C LEU A 67 2.89 -8.04 -9.69
N PHE A 68 2.68 -7.61 -10.94
CA PHE A 68 3.71 -6.89 -11.67
C PHE A 68 3.94 -5.47 -11.15
N ILE A 69 2.87 -4.75 -10.78
CA ILE A 69 2.99 -3.41 -10.17
C ILE A 69 3.81 -3.52 -8.88
N ASP A 70 3.41 -4.40 -7.97
CA ASP A 70 4.05 -4.59 -6.66
C ASP A 70 5.50 -5.07 -6.81
N PHE A 71 5.74 -6.07 -7.67
CA PHE A 71 7.08 -6.57 -7.92
C PHE A 71 8.04 -5.49 -8.44
N PHE A 72 7.60 -4.69 -9.42
CA PHE A 72 8.45 -3.65 -10.01
C PHE A 72 8.60 -2.43 -9.09
N ASP A 73 7.59 -2.09 -8.30
CA ASP A 73 7.68 -1.02 -7.31
C ASP A 73 8.69 -1.40 -6.22
N THR A 74 8.58 -2.61 -5.63
CA THR A 74 9.55 -3.08 -4.63
C THR A 74 10.95 -3.25 -5.23
N ALA A 75 11.09 -3.92 -6.38
CA ALA A 75 12.40 -4.12 -6.98
C ALA A 75 13.05 -2.79 -7.40
N GLY A 76 12.27 -1.87 -7.97
CA GLY A 76 12.72 -0.55 -8.42
C GLY A 76 13.14 0.34 -7.25
N THR A 77 12.29 0.45 -6.23
CA THR A 77 12.61 1.23 -5.01
C THR A 77 13.83 0.66 -4.30
N LEU A 78 13.92 -0.66 -4.18
CA LEU A 78 15.01 -1.30 -3.49
C LEU A 78 16.34 -1.12 -4.23
N VAL A 79 16.37 -1.29 -5.56
CA VAL A 79 17.57 -1.01 -6.36
C VAL A 79 17.95 0.48 -6.27
N ALA A 80 16.99 1.39 -6.36
CA ALA A 80 17.25 2.83 -6.27
C ALA A 80 17.85 3.22 -4.90
N VAL A 81 17.22 2.79 -3.81
CA VAL A 81 17.67 3.08 -2.44
C VAL A 81 19.01 2.40 -2.15
N ALA A 82 19.17 1.13 -2.51
CA ALA A 82 20.44 0.41 -2.29
C ALA A 82 21.60 1.02 -3.07
N THR A 83 21.34 1.56 -4.27
CA THR A 83 22.33 2.30 -5.06
C THR A 83 22.71 3.60 -4.37
N GLN A 84 21.73 4.40 -3.93
CA GLN A 84 21.98 5.64 -3.20
C GLN A 84 22.68 5.41 -1.85
N ALA A 85 22.38 4.29 -1.19
CA ALA A 85 22.99 3.89 0.08
C ALA A 85 24.36 3.20 -0.07
N GLY A 86 24.89 3.03 -1.29
CA GLY A 86 26.18 2.39 -1.53
C GLY A 86 26.21 0.88 -1.19
N MET A 87 25.06 0.22 -1.17
CA MET A 87 24.92 -1.20 -0.81
C MET A 87 25.11 -2.16 -1.99
N MET A 88 25.33 -1.63 -3.20
CA MET A 88 25.55 -2.40 -4.41
C MET A 88 26.95 -3.03 -4.42
N LYS A 89 27.04 -4.30 -4.86
CA LYS A 89 28.33 -5.01 -5.05
C LYS A 89 28.40 -5.53 -6.47
N ASN A 90 29.42 -5.11 -7.22
CA ASN A 90 29.59 -5.51 -8.63
C ASN A 90 28.35 -5.23 -9.49
N ASN A 91 27.73 -4.06 -9.32
CA ASN A 91 26.46 -3.67 -9.96
C ASN A 91 25.28 -4.63 -9.71
N LYS A 92 25.38 -5.48 -8.68
CA LYS A 92 24.30 -6.35 -8.23
C LYS A 92 23.95 -6.00 -6.81
N LEU A 93 22.67 -6.10 -6.52
CA LEU A 93 22.17 -6.01 -5.17
C LEU A 93 22.40 -7.34 -4.44
N PRO A 94 23.19 -7.37 -3.35
CA PRO A 94 23.33 -8.57 -2.55
C PRO A 94 21.98 -8.94 -1.91
N ARG A 95 21.65 -10.24 -1.90
CA ARG A 95 20.47 -10.77 -1.17
C ARG A 95 19.12 -10.21 -1.65
N ALA A 96 19.01 -9.76 -2.90
CA ALA A 96 17.77 -9.25 -3.50
C ALA A 96 16.55 -10.17 -3.23
N GLY A 97 16.71 -11.49 -3.45
CA GLY A 97 15.64 -12.46 -3.21
C GLY A 97 15.17 -12.54 -1.75
N ARG A 98 16.05 -12.32 -0.76
CA ARG A 98 15.63 -12.28 0.65
C ARG A 98 14.81 -11.04 0.96
N ALA A 99 15.11 -9.92 0.30
CA ALA A 99 14.36 -8.69 0.51
C ALA A 99 12.99 -8.76 -0.16
N LEU A 100 12.90 -9.28 -1.39
CA LEU A 100 11.63 -9.56 -2.06
C LEU A 100 10.79 -10.58 -1.28
N PHE A 101 11.42 -11.61 -0.70
CA PHE A 101 10.70 -12.55 0.17
C PHE A 101 10.14 -11.89 1.43
N SER A 102 10.90 -10.97 2.05
CA SER A 102 10.42 -10.21 3.21
C SER A 102 9.21 -9.35 2.86
N ASP A 103 9.22 -8.74 1.68
CA ASP A 103 8.11 -7.94 1.15
C ASP A 103 6.87 -8.81 0.92
N SER A 104 7.00 -9.92 0.19
CA SER A 104 5.88 -10.85 -0.03
C SER A 104 5.31 -11.42 1.28
N LEU A 105 6.16 -11.71 2.26
CA LEU A 105 5.71 -12.17 3.58
C LEU A 105 4.94 -11.08 4.32
N ALA A 106 5.41 -9.82 4.26
CA ALA A 106 4.73 -8.68 4.84
C ALA A 106 3.36 -8.46 4.18
N THR A 107 3.25 -8.59 2.85
CA THR A 107 1.98 -8.49 2.12
C THR A 107 1.01 -9.62 2.48
N ILE A 108 1.49 -10.87 2.57
CA ILE A 108 0.65 -12.02 2.98
C ILE A 108 0.14 -11.83 4.41
N VAL A 109 1.02 -11.51 5.35
CA VAL A 109 0.62 -11.30 6.75
C VAL A 109 -0.27 -10.06 6.88
N GLY A 110 0.05 -8.99 6.15
CA GLY A 110 -0.73 -7.75 6.12
C GLY A 110 -2.14 -7.97 5.62
N SER A 111 -2.35 -8.85 4.64
CA SER A 111 -3.70 -9.16 4.13
C SER A 111 -4.65 -9.79 5.16
N ILE A 112 -4.12 -10.31 6.28
CA ILE A 112 -4.92 -10.89 7.36
C ILE A 112 -5.52 -9.80 8.26
N PHE A 113 -4.94 -8.60 8.30
CA PHE A 113 -5.30 -7.53 9.24
C PHE A 113 -5.91 -6.32 8.53
#